data_AF-A0A7L5A011-F1
#
_entry.id   AF-A0A7L5A011-F1
#
_cell.length_a   1.000
_cell.length_b   1.000
_cell.length_c   1.000
_cell.angle_alpha   90.00
_cell.angle_beta   90.00
_cell.angle_gamma   90.00
#
_symmetry.space_group_name_H-M   'P 1'
#
loop_
_entity.id
_entity.type
_entity.pdbx_description
1 polymer ?
#
loop_
_entity_poly.entity_id
_entity_poly.type
_entity_poly.pdbx_seq_one_letter_code
_entity_poly.pdbx_strand_id
1 'polypeptide(L)'
;MKLKKLKSIGHNAAHSYFSTMSHIGQQYTCTVLHRFALHNDLSQLELDVLKAEMHPLRSTEVEASLSNFRQQFFDLLQHEDISVEAVKSYKLVVERLGDRVDVIDICCRPELVDMNDKVHVCAGVWQKYPESV
;
A
#
# COMPACT_ATOMS: atom_id res chain seq x y z
N MET A 1 -12.66 20.37 7.87
CA MET A 1 -13.36 19.24 7.21
C MET A 1 -12.46 18.44 6.26
N LYS A 2 -11.60 19.07 5.45
CA LYS A 2 -10.72 18.41 4.46
C LYS A 2 -9.67 17.43 5.04
N LEU A 3 -9.09 17.73 6.21
CA LEU A 3 -8.05 16.87 6.83
C LEU A 3 -8.55 15.48 7.30
N LYS A 4 -9.81 15.38 7.77
CA LYS A 4 -10.41 14.07 8.11
C LYS A 4 -10.64 13.21 6.87
N LYS A 5 -10.86 13.84 5.71
CA LYS A 5 -11.05 13.13 4.43
C LYS A 5 -9.76 12.47 3.96
N LEU A 6 -8.61 13.17 4.00
CA LEU A 6 -7.32 12.59 3.57
C LEU A 6 -6.97 11.29 4.31
N LYS A 7 -7.11 11.27 5.64
CA LYS A 7 -6.89 10.05 6.43
C LYS A 7 -7.84 8.91 6.02
N SER A 8 -9.11 9.23 5.74
CA SER A 8 -10.08 8.24 5.27
C SER A 8 -9.76 7.74 3.86
N ILE A 9 -9.37 8.63 2.95
CA ILE A 9 -8.99 8.31 1.57
C ILE A 9 -7.76 7.40 1.58
N GLY A 10 -6.72 7.77 2.34
CA GLY A 10 -5.51 6.94 2.48
C GLY A 10 -5.83 5.55 3.00
N HIS A 11 -6.56 5.46 4.12
CA HIS A 11 -6.95 4.15 4.65
C HIS A 11 -7.75 3.31 3.64
N ASN A 12 -8.75 3.91 2.97
CA ASN A 12 -9.60 3.18 2.03
C ASN A 12 -8.84 2.77 0.77
N ALA A 13 -7.95 3.63 0.26
CA ALA A 13 -7.10 3.31 -0.87
C ALA A 13 -6.16 2.15 -0.54
N ALA A 14 -5.50 2.19 0.63
CA ALA A 14 -4.70 1.06 1.10
C ALA A 14 -5.55 -0.21 1.26
N HIS A 15 -6.71 -0.12 1.90
CA HIS A 15 -7.60 -1.27 2.07
C HIS A 15 -7.99 -1.89 0.72
N SER A 16 -8.26 -1.08 -0.30
CA SER A 16 -8.52 -1.55 -1.66
C SER A 16 -7.31 -2.27 -2.26
N TYR A 17 -6.12 -1.68 -2.16
CA TYR A 17 -4.88 -2.24 -2.71
C TYR A 17 -4.43 -3.54 -2.04
N PHE A 18 -4.76 -3.74 -0.76
CA PHE A 18 -4.47 -4.97 -0.01
C PHE A 18 -5.67 -5.92 0.08
N SER A 19 -6.77 -5.64 -0.64
CA SER A 19 -7.93 -6.53 -0.67
C SER A 19 -7.71 -7.76 -1.56
N THR A 20 -8.59 -8.75 -1.41
CA THR A 20 -8.67 -9.92 -2.30
C THR A 20 -9.14 -9.58 -3.72
N MET A 21 -9.42 -8.31 -4.02
CA MET A 21 -9.72 -7.85 -5.39
C MET A 21 -8.48 -7.28 -6.08
N SER A 22 -7.41 -7.00 -5.34
CA SER A 22 -6.16 -6.47 -5.86
C SER A 22 -5.20 -7.59 -6.20
N HIS A 23 -4.74 -7.60 -7.45
CA HIS A 23 -3.89 -8.65 -7.99
C HIS A 23 -2.65 -8.09 -8.69
N ILE A 24 -1.56 -8.84 -8.60
CA ILE A 24 -0.38 -8.70 -9.44
C ILE A 24 -0.26 -10.01 -10.21
N GLY A 25 -0.47 -9.95 -11.53
CA GLY A 25 -0.64 -11.16 -12.33
C GLY A 25 -1.88 -11.95 -11.89
N GLN A 26 -1.68 -13.20 -11.48
CA GLN A 26 -2.75 -14.11 -11.02
C GLN A 26 -2.81 -14.26 -9.49
N GLN A 27 -1.98 -13.51 -8.75
CA GLN A 27 -1.87 -13.63 -7.31
C GLN A 27 -2.39 -12.36 -6.64
N TYR A 28 -2.93 -12.50 -5.43
CA TYR A 28 -3.26 -11.34 -4.62
C TYR A 28 -2.01 -10.50 -4.37
N THR A 29 -2.17 -9.18 -4.42
CA THR A 29 -1.08 -8.22 -4.15
C THR A 29 -0.40 -8.51 -2.81
N CYS A 30 -1.17 -8.83 -1.78
CA CYS A 30 -0.66 -9.21 -0.45
C CYS A 30 0.19 -10.48 -0.48
N THR A 31 -0.23 -11.49 -1.25
CA THR A 31 0.51 -12.74 -1.45
C THR A 31 1.87 -12.45 -2.09
N VAL A 32 1.89 -11.62 -3.15
CA VAL A 32 3.13 -11.23 -3.82
C VAL A 32 4.06 -10.48 -2.88
N LEU A 33 3.57 -9.47 -2.16
CA LEU A 33 4.37 -8.67 -1.23
C LEU A 33 4.90 -9.51 -0.05
N HIS A 34 4.07 -10.37 0.54
CA HIS A 34 4.48 -11.25 1.63
C HIS A 34 5.58 -12.22 1.19
N ARG A 35 5.39 -12.89 0.05
CA ARG A 35 6.38 -13.83 -0.49
C ARG A 35 7.66 -13.13 -0.90
N PHE A 36 7.56 -11.93 -1.48
CA PHE A 36 8.72 -11.12 -1.80
C PHE A 36 9.51 -10.76 -0.54
N ALA A 37 8.84 -10.30 0.52
CA ALA A 37 9.49 -9.99 1.79
C ALA A 37 10.13 -11.24 2.42
N LEU A 38 9.41 -12.37 2.43
CA LEU A 38 9.90 -13.63 2.97
C LEU A 38 11.13 -14.15 2.22
N HIS A 39 11.09 -14.18 0.88
CA HIS A 39 12.18 -14.67 0.04
C HIS A 39 13.47 -13.87 0.19
N ASN A 40 13.35 -12.57 0.45
CA ASN A 40 14.48 -11.65 0.60
C ASN A 40 14.88 -11.41 2.07
N ASP A 41 14.33 -12.17 3.02
CA ASP A 41 14.52 -12.01 4.47
C ASP A 41 14.29 -10.56 4.96
N LEU A 42 13.25 -9.92 4.41
CA LEU A 42 12.83 -8.58 4.80
C LEU A 42 11.69 -8.68 5.82
N SER A 43 11.83 -7.93 6.91
CA SER A 43 10.74 -7.72 7.87
C SER A 43 9.74 -6.67 7.38
N GLN A 44 10.19 -5.78 6.48
CA GLN A 44 9.40 -4.64 6.03
C GLN A 44 9.68 -4.30 4.56
N LEU A 45 8.63 -3.90 3.85
CA LEU A 45 8.68 -3.22 2.56
C LEU A 45 8.07 -1.83 2.71
N GLU A 46 8.61 -0.84 1.99
CA GLU A 46 7.97 0.47 1.83
C GLU A 46 7.57 0.66 0.38
N LEU A 47 6.30 0.98 0.14
CA LEU A 47 5.79 1.35 -1.18
C LEU A 47 5.53 2.86 -1.21
N ASP A 48 6.28 3.60 -2.02
CA ASP A 48 6.01 5.02 -2.30
C ASP A 48 4.98 5.09 -3.43
N VAL A 49 3.73 5.40 -3.07
CA VAL A 49 2.60 5.39 -4.01
C VAL A 49 2.74 6.52 -5.02
N LEU A 50 3.26 7.70 -4.61
CA LEU A 50 3.35 8.84 -5.52
C LEU A 50 4.46 8.64 -6.56
N LYS A 51 5.56 7.99 -6.16
CA LYS A 51 6.65 7.65 -7.07
C LYS A 51 6.44 6.34 -7.81
N ALA A 52 5.52 5.50 -7.34
CA ALA A 52 5.33 4.12 -7.78
C ALA A 52 6.60 3.28 -7.63
N GLU A 53 7.24 3.40 -6.46
CA GLU A 53 8.52 2.74 -6.14
C GLU A 53 8.38 1.82 -4.93
N MET A 54 9.18 0.75 -4.90
CA MET A 54 9.29 -0.16 -3.76
C MET A 54 10.70 -0.12 -3.18
N HIS A 55 10.79 -0.20 -1.85
CA HIS A 55 12.03 -0.24 -1.08
C HIS A 55 12.00 -1.35 -0.01
N PRO A 56 13.17 -1.86 0.43
CA PRO A 56 14.52 -1.48 0.00
C PRO A 56 14.93 -2.05 -1.35
N LEU A 57 14.23 -3.09 -1.82
CA LEU A 57 14.48 -3.73 -3.11
C LEU A 57 13.38 -3.35 -4.10
N ARG A 58 13.74 -3.37 -5.39
CA ARG A 58 12.83 -3.06 -6.49
C ARG A 58 12.18 -4.34 -7.04
N SER A 59 10.96 -4.20 -7.52
CA SER A 59 10.25 -5.24 -8.28
C SER A 59 9.44 -4.56 -9.37
N THR A 60 9.75 -4.86 -10.63
CA THR A 60 9.08 -4.24 -11.79
C THR A 60 7.59 -4.54 -11.81
N GLU A 61 7.18 -5.74 -11.38
CA GLU A 61 5.77 -6.12 -11.31
C GLU A 61 5.01 -5.34 -10.23
N VAL A 62 5.63 -5.16 -9.05
CA VAL A 62 5.05 -4.38 -7.96
C VAL A 62 5.00 -2.90 -8.35
N GLU A 63 6.06 -2.35 -8.94
CA GLU A 63 6.11 -0.97 -9.40
C GLU A 63 5.08 -0.67 -10.50
N ALA A 64 4.87 -1.60 -11.43
CA ALA A 64 3.81 -1.48 -12.43
C ALA A 64 2.41 -1.47 -11.79
N SER A 65 2.17 -2.34 -10.81
CA SER A 65 0.93 -2.35 -10.03
C SER A 65 0.74 -1.06 -9.23
N LEU A 66 1.81 -0.53 -8.61
CA LEU A 66 1.80 0.75 -7.91
C LEU A 66 1.51 1.92 -8.84
N SER A 67 1.97 1.90 -10.08
CA SER A 67 1.66 2.95 -11.06
C SER A 67 0.15 3.02 -11.36
N ASN A 68 -0.49 1.86 -11.51
CA ASN A 68 -1.96 1.78 -11.67
C ASN A 68 -2.68 2.24 -10.40
N PHE A 69 -2.21 1.80 -9.23
CA PHE A 69 -2.76 2.20 -7.95
C PHE A 69 -2.63 3.70 -7.70
N ARG A 70 -1.50 4.30 -8.09
CA ARG A 70 -1.29 5.75 -8.04
C ARG A 70 -2.35 6.51 -8.83
N GLN A 71 -2.64 6.06 -10.06
CA GLN A 71 -3.68 6.68 -10.86
C GLN A 71 -5.05 6.61 -10.17
N GLN A 72 -5.42 5.43 -9.64
CA GLN A 72 -6.66 5.26 -8.88
C GLN A 72 -6.72 6.19 -7.65
N PHE A 73 -5.59 6.37 -6.96
CA PHE A 73 -5.50 7.29 -5.83
C PHE A 73 -5.71 8.74 -6.27
N PHE A 74 -5.13 9.16 -7.40
CA PHE A 74 -5.36 10.51 -7.96
C PHE A 74 -6.82 10.73 -8.36
N ASP A 75 -7.44 9.74 -9.01
CA ASP A 75 -8.85 9.81 -9.38
C ASP A 75 -9.75 9.94 -8.12
N LEU A 76 -9.41 9.24 -7.03
CA LEU A 76 -10.11 9.35 -5.75
C LEU A 76 -9.95 10.75 -5.12
N LEU A 77 -8.75 11.34 -5.17
CA LEU A 77 -8.55 12.71 -4.68
C LEU A 77 -9.37 13.71 -5.50
N GLN A 78 -9.35 13.58 -6.83
CA GLN A 78 -10.10 14.45 -7.72
C GLN A 78 -11.61 14.34 -7.50
N HIS A 79 -12.14 13.13 -7.33
CA HIS A 79 -13.57 12.91 -7.01
C HIS A 79 -13.99 13.59 -5.69
N GLU A 80 -13.07 13.71 -4.73
CA GLU A 80 -13.30 14.38 -3.46
C GLU A 80 -13.00 15.90 -3.47
N ASP A 81 -12.72 16.48 -4.64
CA ASP A 81 -12.33 17.88 -4.83
C ASP A 81 -11.05 18.25 -4.02
N ILE A 82 -10.07 17.34 -4.05
CA ILE A 82 -8.75 17.51 -3.44
C ILE A 82 -7.71 17.46 -4.56
N SER A 83 -6.89 18.51 -4.66
CA SER A 83 -5.78 18.51 -5.63
C SER A 83 -4.67 17.56 -5.19
N VAL A 84 -4.00 16.93 -6.14
CA VAL A 84 -2.92 15.96 -5.88
C VAL A 84 -1.77 16.63 -5.13
N GLU A 85 -1.49 17.90 -5.42
CA GLU A 85 -0.46 18.72 -4.77
C GLU A 85 -0.72 18.93 -3.27
N ALA A 86 -1.95 18.69 -2.79
CA ALA A 86 -2.26 18.71 -1.37
C ALA A 86 -1.62 17.53 -0.61
N VAL A 87 -1.15 16.50 -1.32
CA VAL A 87 -0.48 15.31 -0.77
C VAL A 87 0.99 15.32 -1.18
N LYS A 88 1.86 15.55 -0.20
CA LYS A 88 3.32 15.61 -0.37
C LYS A 88 3.94 14.22 -0.45
N SER A 89 3.42 13.27 0.33
CA SER A 89 3.82 11.87 0.25
C SER A 89 2.67 10.94 0.60
N TYR A 90 2.69 9.75 0.02
CA TYR A 90 1.83 8.65 0.42
C TYR A 90 2.63 7.36 0.39
N LYS A 91 2.84 6.78 1.57
CA LYS A 91 3.62 5.56 1.77
C LYS A 91 2.74 4.45 2.31
N LEU A 92 2.99 3.23 1.85
CA LEU A 92 2.43 2.01 2.41
C LEU A 92 3.58 1.22 3.04
N VAL A 93 3.64 1.22 4.36
CA VAL A 93 4.64 0.45 5.11
C VAL A 93 4.10 -0.94 5.38
N VAL A 94 4.62 -1.95 4.68
CA VAL A 94 4.16 -3.33 4.76
C VAL A 94 5.08 -4.12 5.65
N GLU A 95 4.57 -4.59 6.78
CA GLU A 95 5.28 -5.41 7.75
C GLU A 95 4.89 -6.87 7.55
N ARG A 96 5.90 -7.73 7.42
CA ARG A 96 5.73 -9.17 7.45
C ARG A 96 5.70 -9.63 8.91
N LEU A 97 4.63 -10.31 9.28
CA LEU A 97 4.38 -10.73 10.66
C LEU A 97 4.60 -12.24 10.86
N GLY A 98 4.38 -13.02 9.81
CA GLY A 98 4.62 -14.46 9.79
C GLY A 98 5.84 -14.83 8.95
N ASP A 99 6.36 -16.03 9.18
CA ASP A 99 7.46 -16.66 8.45
C ASP A 99 7.02 -17.88 7.62
N ARG A 100 5.75 -18.26 7.74
CA ARG A 100 5.16 -19.39 7.04
C ARG A 100 4.90 -19.05 5.57
N VAL A 101 5.39 -19.88 4.66
CA VAL A 101 5.17 -19.70 3.21
C VAL A 101 3.71 -19.95 2.78
N ASP A 102 2.99 -20.81 3.52
CA ASP A 102 1.62 -21.24 3.24
C ASP A 102 0.55 -20.39 3.96
N VAL A 103 0.98 -19.39 4.73
CA VAL A 103 0.09 -18.45 5.44
C VAL A 103 0.57 -17.04 5.18
N ILE A 104 -0.25 -16.25 4.50
CA ILE A 104 0.00 -14.81 4.36
C ILE A 104 -0.31 -14.18 5.71
N ASP A 105 0.63 -13.41 6.26
CA ASP A 105 0.44 -12.67 7.51
C ASP A 105 1.22 -11.34 7.43
N ILE A 106 0.52 -10.29 7.01
CA ILE A 106 1.08 -8.94 6.85
C ILE A 106 0.19 -7.86 7.44
N CYS A 107 0.81 -6.75 7.84
CA CYS A 107 0.13 -5.51 8.18
C CYS A 107 0.67 -4.38 7.31
N CYS A 108 -0.21 -3.65 6.63
CA CYS A 108 0.12 -2.41 5.97
C CYS A 108 -0.25 -1.22 6.86
N ARG A 109 0.69 -0.32 7.10
CA ARG A 109 0.50 0.98 7.78
C ARG A 109 0.58 2.10 6.74
N PRO A 110 -0.58 2.67 6.32
CA PRO A 110 -0.57 3.78 5.37
C PRO A 110 -0.21 5.09 6.07
N GLU A 111 0.70 5.84 5.48
CA GLU A 111 1.16 7.13 5.96
C GLU A 111 1.04 8.18 4.85
N LEU A 112 0.24 9.21 5.11
CA LEU A 112 0.08 10.36 4.22
C LEU A 112 0.73 11.60 4.85
N VAL A 113 1.51 12.35 4.08
CA VAL A 113 1.97 13.68 4.49
C VAL A 113 1.32 14.71 3.58
N ASP A 114 0.64 15.69 4.18
CA ASP A 114 0.03 16.78 3.39
C ASP A 114 1.04 17.88 3.04
N MET A 115 0.61 18.83 2.21
CA MET A 115 1.44 19.95 1.77
C MET A 115 1.95 20.85 2.92
N ASN A 116 1.39 20.75 4.12
CA ASN A 116 1.82 21.50 5.31
C ASN A 116 2.70 20.66 6.25
N ASP A 117 3.29 19.57 5.74
CA ASP A 117 4.13 18.63 6.49
C ASP A 117 3.40 17.91 7.63
N LYS A 118 2.07 17.91 7.63
CA LYS A 118 1.31 17.17 8.63
C LYS A 118 1.22 15.70 8.24
N VAL A 119 1.66 14.84 9.14
CA VAL A 119 1.55 13.39 9.01
C VAL A 119 0.14 12.92 9.42
N HIS A 120 -0.49 12.14 8.56
CA HIS A 120 -1.78 11.50 8.74
C HIS A 120 -1.59 9.99 8.83
N VAL A 121 -1.36 9.49 10.05
CA VAL A 121 -1.25 8.06 10.31
C VAL A 121 -2.64 7.41 10.19
N CYS A 122 -2.79 6.52 9.22
CA CYS A 122 -4.02 5.78 8.96
C CYS A 122 -4.11 4.53 9.84
N ALA A 123 -5.31 3.96 9.99
CA ALA A 123 -5.44 2.64 10.61
C ALA A 123 -4.75 1.59 9.72
N GLY A 124 -4.10 0.61 10.37
CA GLY A 124 -3.44 -0.48 9.69
C GLY A 124 -4.43 -1.41 8.96
N VAL A 125 -4.01 -1.95 7.83
CA VAL A 125 -4.75 -2.94 7.05
C VAL A 125 -4.08 -4.29 7.25
N TRP A 126 -4.80 -5.22 7.85
CA TRP A 126 -4.29 -6.54 8.22
C TRP A 126 -4.78 -7.59 7.24
N GLN A 127 -3.88 -8.47 6.82
CA GLN A 127 -4.21 -9.58 5.95
C GLN A 127 -3.62 -10.86 6.51
N LYS A 128 -4.51 -11.81 6.85
CA LYS A 128 -4.13 -13.12 7.35
C LYS A 128 -5.00 -14.21 6.75
N TYR A 129 -4.42 -15.06 5.91
CA TYR A 129 -5.14 -16.16 5.28
C TYR A 129 -4.19 -17.27 4.81
N PRO A 130 -4.69 -18.52 4.72
CA PRO A 130 -3.95 -19.58 4.06
C PRO A 130 -3.88 -19.33 2.55
N GLU A 131 -2.73 -19.61 1.93
CA GLU A 131 -2.52 -19.46 0.50
C GLU A 131 -1.74 -20.67 -0.01
N SER A 132 -2.25 -21.31 -1.06
CA SER A 132 -1.56 -22.45 -1.67
C SER A 132 -0.20 -22.03 -2.25
N VAL A 133 0.83 -22.80 -1.93
CA VAL A 133 2.21 -22.59 -2.43
C VAL A 133 2.34 -23.10 -3.85
#